data_AF-A0A7W0ZAW1-F1
#
_entry.id   AF-A0A7W0ZAW1-F1
#
_cell.length_a   1.000
_cell.length_b   1.000
_cell.length_c   1.000
_cell.angle_alpha   90.00
_cell.angle_beta   90.00
_cell.angle_gamma   90.00
#
_symmetry.space_group_name_H-M   'P 1'
#
loop_
_entity.id
_entity.type
_entity.pdbx_description
1 polymer ?
#
loop_
_entity_poly.entity_id
_entity_poly.type
_entity_poly.pdbx_seq_one_letter_code
_entity_poly.pdbx_strand_id
1 'polypeptide(L)' 'PAAGRLRTRLDPDTYGGAYLLGLRGLSVIAHGNSSRSAIARAILLAARGVEHDVVGRLAARLPRQAAAV' A
#
# COMPACT_ATOMS: atom_id res chain seq x y z
N PRO A 1 6.57 -6.05 29.82
CA PRO A 1 5.21 -6.60 29.52
C PRO A 1 4.27 -5.65 28.76
N ALA A 2 4.26 -4.34 29.03
CA ALA A 2 3.43 -3.36 28.30
C ALA A 2 4.02 -2.91 26.95
N ALA A 3 5.35 -2.72 26.87
CA ALA A 3 6.03 -2.27 25.66
C ALA A 3 5.92 -3.24 24.46
N GLY A 4 5.80 -4.54 24.70
CA GLY A 4 5.65 -5.55 23.64
C GLY A 4 4.32 -5.42 22.86
N ARG A 5 3.22 -5.15 23.56
CA ARG A 5 1.91 -4.92 22.91
C ARG A 5 1.87 -3.61 22.12
N LEU A 6 2.59 -2.58 22.60
CA LEU A 6 2.73 -1.32 21.90
C LEU A 6 3.54 -1.52 20.59
N ARG A 7 4.63 -2.28 20.66
CA ARG A 7 5.40 -2.69 19.48
C ARG A 7 4.55 -3.38 18.42
N THR A 8 3.70 -4.33 18.79
CA THR A 8 2.82 -5.01 17.82
C THR A 8 1.81 -4.07 17.15
N ARG A 9 1.29 -3.07 17.88
CA ARG A 9 0.36 -2.08 17.31
C ARG A 9 1.05 -1.05 16.41
N LEU A 10 2.33 -0.79 16.66
CA LEU A 10 3.16 0.15 15.91
C LEU A 10 4.07 -0.56 14.89
N ASP A 11 3.91 -1.86 14.68
CA ASP A 11 4.76 -2.65 13.82
C ASP A 11 4.45 -2.34 12.35
N PRO A 12 5.34 -1.64 11.62
CA PRO A 12 5.12 -1.33 10.21
C PRO A 12 5.10 -2.59 9.33
N ASP A 13 5.65 -3.72 9.80
CA ASP A 13 5.63 -4.99 9.08
C ASP A 13 4.22 -5.58 8.93
N THR A 14 3.25 -5.10 9.73
CA THR A 14 1.88 -5.63 9.76
C THR A 14 1.19 -5.59 8.40
N TYR A 15 1.43 -4.54 7.62
CA TYR A 15 0.81 -4.32 6.30
C TYR A 15 1.76 -4.56 5.13
N GLY A 16 3.07 -4.50 5.35
CA GLY A 16 4.09 -4.78 4.35
C GLY A 16 4.35 -3.65 3.34
N GLY A 17 3.41 -2.72 3.18
CA GLY A 17 3.54 -1.55 2.32
C GLY A 17 2.22 -0.81 2.16
N ALA A 18 2.21 0.20 1.28
CA ALA A 18 1.03 1.00 0.96
C ALA A 18 0.94 1.28 -0.55
N TYR A 19 -0.28 1.58 -1.04
CA TYR A 19 -0.47 2.01 -2.42
C TYR A 19 0.09 3.42 -2.64
N LEU A 20 0.93 3.59 -3.67
CA LEU A 20 1.28 4.90 -4.17
C LEU A 20 0.22 5.37 -5.18
N LEU A 21 -0.60 6.32 -4.76
CA LEU A 21 -1.70 6.85 -5.55
C LEU A 21 -1.24 7.97 -6.50
N GLY A 22 -2.03 8.25 -7.54
CA GLY A 22 -1.74 9.30 -8.54
C GLY A 22 -0.89 8.83 -9.72
N LEU A 23 -0.48 7.56 -9.74
CA LEU A 23 0.18 6.95 -10.89
C LEU A 23 -0.86 6.38 -11.89
N ARG A 24 -0.42 6.18 -13.14
CA ARG A 24 -1.21 5.51 -14.19
C ARG A 24 -1.32 3.99 -14.02
N GLY A 25 -0.74 3.44 -12.95
CA GLY A 25 -0.71 2.01 -12.67
C GLY A 25 -0.59 1.73 -11.18
N LEU A 26 -0.75 0.47 -10.80
CA LEU A 26 -0.68 0.06 -9.40
C LEU A 26 0.78 -0.02 -8.96
N SER A 27 1.11 0.65 -7.84
CA SER A 27 2.41 0.56 -7.21
C SER A 27 2.24 0.40 -5.70
N VAL A 28 3.05 -0.49 -5.11
CA VAL A 28 3.11 -0.72 -3.66
C VAL A 28 4.50 -0.35 -3.18
N ILE A 29 4.58 0.55 -2.21
CA ILE A 29 5.84 0.96 -1.59
C ILE A 29 5.96 0.29 -0.22
N ALA A 30 7.03 -0.49 -0.05
CA ALA A 30 7.43 -1.06 1.23
C ALA A 30 8.44 -0.13 1.94
N HIS A 31 8.60 -0.27 3.26
CA HIS A 31 9.57 0.53 4.02
C HIS A 31 10.99 -0.05 3.93
N GLY A 32 12.02 0.79 4.11
CA GLY A 32 13.42 0.37 3.92
C GLY A 32 13.90 -0.78 4.82
N ASN A 33 13.29 -0.95 5.99
CA ASN A 33 13.59 -2.05 6.92
C ASN A 33 12.58 -3.22 6.82
N SER A 34 12.01 -3.48 5.64
CA SER A 34 10.99 -4.52 5.46
C SER A 34 11.58 -5.92 5.65
N SER A 35 10.98 -6.70 6.56
CA SER A 35 11.29 -8.12 6.68
C SER A 35 10.77 -8.92 5.47
N ARG A 36 11.19 -10.19 5.35
CA ARG A 36 10.63 -11.14 4.37
C ARG A 36 9.10 -11.21 4.45
N SER A 37 8.55 -11.20 5.67
CA SER A 37 7.11 -11.24 5.92
C SER A 37 6.40 -9.96 5.47
N ALA A 38 7.04 -8.80 5.64
CA ALA A 38 6.54 -7.52 5.13
C ALA A 38 6.49 -7.51 3.60
N ILE A 39 7.55 -7.97 2.92
CA ILE A 39 7.56 -8.07 1.46
C ILE A 39 6.49 -9.03 0.93
N ALA A 40 6.31 -10.20 1.55
CA ALA A 40 5.24 -11.12 1.17
C ALA A 40 3.85 -10.48 1.28
N ARG A 41 3.61 -9.69 2.34
CA ARG A 41 2.37 -8.93 2.51
C ARG A 41 2.20 -7.82 1.45
N ALA A 42 3.29 -7.14 1.07
CA ALA A 42 3.28 -6.15 -0.01
C ALA A 42 2.87 -6.77 -1.36
N ILE A 43 3.37 -7.97 -1.67
CA ILE A 43 2.98 -8.70 -2.88
C ILE A 43 1.50 -9.08 -2.83
N LEU A 44 1.01 -9.59 -1.70
CA LEU A 44 -0.43 -9.88 -1.53
C LEU A 44 -1.29 -8.61 -1.62
N LEU A 45 -0.81 -7.48 -1.13
CA LEU A 45 -1.48 -6.19 -1.26
C LEU A 45 -1.54 -5.75 -2.74
N ALA A 46 -0.46 -5.95 -3.49
CA ALA A 46 -0.44 -5.68 -4.93
C ALA A 46 -1.43 -6.59 -5.68
N ALA A 47 -1.43 -7.90 -5.40
CA ALA A 47 -2.36 -8.85 -6.00
C ALA A 47 -3.83 -8.46 -5.76
N ARG A 48 -4.19 -8.14 -4.50
CA ARG A 48 -5.54 -7.64 -4.17
C ARG A 48 -5.87 -6.33 -4.88
N GLY A 49 -4.88 -5.46 -5.05
CA GLY A 49 -5.07 -4.18 -5.76
C GLY A 49 -5.41 -4.37 -7.23
N VAL A 50 -4.81 -5.38 -7.87
CA VAL A 50 -5.14 -5.79 -9.24
C VAL A 50 -6.50 -6.45 -9.30
N GLU A 51 -6.77 -7.42 -8.42
CA GLU A 51 -8.05 -8.17 -8.36
C GLU A 51 -9.25 -7.24 -8.18
N HIS A 52 -9.09 -6.17 -7.39
CA HIS A 52 -10.14 -5.19 -7.15
C HIS A 52 -10.12 -3.98 -8.07
N ASP A 53 -9.26 -3.95 -9.10
CA ASP A 53 -9.10 -2.81 -10.02
C ASP A 53 -9.02 -1.46 -9.28
N VAL A 54 -8.13 -1.36 -8.29
CA VAL A 54 -8.04 -0.15 -7.44
C VAL A 54 -7.78 1.11 -8.26
N VAL A 55 -6.92 1.03 -9.27
CA VAL A 55 -6.56 2.17 -10.13
C VAL A 55 -7.75 2.61 -10.98
N GLY A 56 -8.42 1.69 -11.68
CA GLY A 56 -9.58 2.00 -12.51
C GLY A 56 -10.74 2.54 -11.69
N ARG A 57 -11.02 1.91 -10.54
CA ARG A 57 -12.04 2.36 -9.58
C ARG A 57 -11.78 3.73 -8.98
N LEU A 58 -10.52 4.07 -8.73
CA LEU A 58 -10.14 5.39 -8.25
C LEU A 58 -10.30 6.43 -9.36
N ALA A 59 -9.81 6.14 -10.56
CA ALA A 59 -9.93 7.01 -11.73
C ALA A 59 -11.39 7.30 -12.11
N ALA A 60 -12.29 6.32 -11.94
CA ALA A 60 -13.72 6.50 -12.18
C ALA A 60 -14.44 7.38 -11.14
N ARG A 61 -13.88 7.54 -9.94
CA ARG A 61 -14.49 8.29 -8.82
C ARG A 61 -13.89 9.68 -8.61
N LEU A 62 -12.63 9.87 -9.00
CA LEU A 62 -11.98 11.16 -8.91
C LEU A 62 -12.29 11.99 -10.16
N PRO A 63 -12.65 13.28 -10.01
CA PRO A 63 -12.71 14.17 -11.16
C PRO A 63 -11.33 14.23 -11.81
N ARG A 64 -11.29 14.35 -13.14
CA ARG A 64 -10.02 14.55 -13.86
C ARG A 64 -9.36 15.81 -13.32
N GLN A 65 -8.30 15.65 -12.54
CA GLN A 65 -7.42 16.76 -12.23
C GLN A 65 -6.66 17.10 -13.51
N ALA A 66 -6.87 18.31 -14.03
CA ALA A 66 -5.98 18.86 -15.04
C ALA A 66 -4.57 18.87 -14.45
N ALA A 67 -3.60 18.31 -15.17
CA ALA A 67 -2.22 18.42 -14.76
C ALA A 67 -1.89 19.91 -14.62
N ALA A 68 -1.35 20.31 -13.47
CA ALA A 68 -0.69 21.59 -13.35
C ALA A 68 0.48 21.56 -14.33
N VAL A 69 0.32 22.24 -15.46
CA VAL A 69 1.37 22.51 -16.45
C VAL A 69 2.11 23.75 -15.99
#